data_AF-A0A1B1TAD4-F1
#
_entry.id   AF-A0A1B1TAD4-F1
#
_cell.length_a   1.000
_cell.length_b   1.000
_cell.length_c   1.000
_cell.angle_alpha   90.00
_cell.angle_beta   90.00
_cell.angle_gamma   90.00
#
_symmetry.space_group_name_H-M   'P 1'
#
loop_
_entity.id
_entity.type
_entity.pdbx_description
1 polymer ?
#
loop_
_entity_poly.entity_id
_entity_poly.type
_entity_poly.pdbx_seq_one_letter_code
_entity_poly.pdbx_strand_id
1 'polypeptide(L)'
;MTVFKAYDIRGIAGTELSAQFSEKLGKAIATHLDAKTVSVVRDIRESGPEYHAAFVKGLISAGANVIDLGVTTTGVLYRSTVDLPVDVAVAITASHNPPEYNGFKICEGTMPLGG
;
A
#
# COMPACT_ATOMS: atom_id res chain seq x y z
N MET A 1 -14.51 -14.04 -5.20
CA MET A 1 -14.72 -12.58 -5.05
C MET A 1 -13.37 -11.90 -5.26
N THR A 2 -13.33 -10.71 -5.87
CA THR A 2 -12.07 -9.99 -6.07
C THR A 2 -11.61 -9.36 -4.75
N VAL A 3 -10.30 -9.16 -4.58
CA VAL A 3 -9.73 -8.43 -3.42
C VAL A 3 -9.94 -6.91 -3.49
N PHE A 4 -10.29 -6.40 -4.67
CA PHE A 4 -10.62 -4.98 -4.87
C PHE A 4 -12.03 -4.70 -4.35
N LYS A 5 -12.14 -3.80 -3.37
CA LYS A 5 -13.41 -3.31 -2.80
C LYS A 5 -13.63 -1.87 -3.27
N ALA A 6 -14.76 -1.28 -2.89
CA ALA A 6 -15.14 0.07 -3.33
C ALA A 6 -14.12 1.15 -2.96
N TYR A 7 -13.42 1.02 -1.82
CA TYR A 7 -12.54 2.08 -1.32
C TYR A 7 -11.10 1.65 -1.05
N ASP A 8 -10.83 0.35 -1.08
CA ASP A 8 -9.52 -0.22 -0.76
C ASP A 8 -9.40 -1.68 -1.24
N ILE A 9 -8.24 -2.28 -0.99
CA ILE A 9 -7.96 -3.68 -1.26
C ILE A 9 -8.01 -4.46 0.05
N ARG A 10 -8.75 -5.58 0.07
CA ARG A 10 -8.93 -6.46 1.24
C ARG A 10 -8.95 -7.92 0.82
N GLY A 11 -8.22 -8.75 1.57
CA GLY A 11 -8.28 -10.20 1.42
C GLY A 11 -7.52 -10.94 2.51
N ILE A 12 -7.75 -12.24 2.61
CA ILE A 12 -7.04 -13.15 3.52
C ILE A 12 -5.60 -13.33 3.02
N ALA A 13 -4.65 -13.15 3.93
CA ALA A 13 -3.23 -13.27 3.64
C ALA A 13 -2.84 -14.72 3.33
N GLY A 14 -2.06 -14.90 2.27
CA GLY A 14 -1.56 -16.20 1.81
C GLY A 14 -2.55 -16.99 0.93
N THR A 15 -3.81 -16.56 0.85
CA THR A 15 -4.84 -17.21 0.03
C THR A 15 -5.40 -16.28 -1.04
N GLU A 16 -5.90 -15.11 -0.66
CA GLU A 16 -6.44 -14.10 -1.57
C GLU A 16 -5.41 -13.01 -1.89
N LEU A 17 -4.57 -12.68 -0.91
CA LEU A 17 -3.42 -11.78 -1.06
C LEU A 17 -2.11 -12.57 -0.97
N SER A 18 -1.11 -12.14 -1.73
CA SER A 18 0.21 -12.75 -1.76
C SER A 18 1.31 -11.70 -1.93
N ALA A 19 2.56 -12.10 -1.66
CA ALA A 19 3.73 -11.28 -1.98
C ALA A 19 3.76 -10.92 -3.49
N GLN A 20 3.43 -11.87 -4.37
CA GLN A 20 3.39 -11.62 -5.81
C GLN A 20 2.31 -10.59 -6.19
N PHE A 21 1.14 -10.64 -5.55
CA PHE A 21 0.11 -9.61 -5.72
C PHE A 21 0.65 -8.24 -5.29
N SER A 22 1.29 -8.17 -4.13
CA SER A 22 1.84 -6.94 -3.56
C SER A 22 2.91 -6.32 -4.47
N GLU A 23 3.82 -7.12 -5.02
CA GLU A 23 4.85 -6.66 -5.99
C GLU A 23 4.20 -6.13 -7.27
N LYS A 24 3.21 -6.84 -7.81
CA LYS A 24 2.47 -6.39 -9.00
C LYS A 24 1.71 -5.09 -8.73
N LEU A 25 1.09 -4.95 -7.56
CA LEU A 25 0.38 -3.74 -7.16
C LEU A 25 1.34 -2.55 -7.06
N GLY A 26 2.51 -2.71 -6.42
CA GLY A 26 3.53 -1.67 -6.34
C GLY A 26 3.98 -1.20 -7.73
N LYS A 27 4.29 -2.16 -8.61
CA LYS A 27 4.67 -1.86 -10.00
C LYS A 27 3.55 -1.13 -10.76
N ALA A 28 2.31 -1.58 -10.60
CA ALA A 28 1.14 -0.99 -11.26
C ALA A 28 0.91 0.46 -10.78
N ILE A 29 0.99 0.72 -9.47
CA ILE A 29 0.84 2.07 -8.91
C ILE A 29 1.89 3.02 -9.49
N ALA A 30 3.17 2.65 -9.43
CA ALA A 30 4.24 3.49 -9.96
C ALA A 30 4.10 3.76 -11.47
N THR A 31 3.65 2.76 -12.23
CA THR A 31 3.54 2.88 -13.70
C THR A 31 2.26 3.62 -14.14
N HIS A 32 1.11 3.28 -13.57
CA HIS A 32 -0.19 3.80 -14.03
C HIS A 32 -0.50 5.19 -13.49
N LEU A 33 -0.01 5.53 -12.30
CA LEU A 33 -0.16 6.88 -11.73
C LEU A 33 1.04 7.78 -12.04
N ASP A 34 2.00 7.29 -12.83
CA ASP A 34 3.30 7.95 -13.10
C ASP A 34 4.00 8.45 -11.81
N ALA A 35 3.81 7.76 -10.70
CA ALA A 35 4.25 8.19 -9.38
C ALA A 35 5.78 8.12 -9.28
N LYS A 36 6.43 9.26 -9.02
CA LYS A 36 7.89 9.36 -8.86
C LYS A 36 8.32 9.10 -7.42
N THR A 37 7.51 9.50 -6.45
CA THR A 37 7.78 9.29 -5.02
C THR A 37 6.55 8.76 -4.32
N VAL A 38 6.69 7.62 -3.64
CA VAL A 38 5.61 6.96 -2.90
C VAL A 38 5.97 6.85 -1.42
N SER A 39 5.10 7.33 -0.54
CA SER A 39 5.24 7.04 0.90
C SER A 39 4.51 5.75 1.26
N VAL A 40 5.13 4.94 2.13
CA VAL A 40 4.59 3.65 2.55
C VAL A 40 4.55 3.57 4.06
N VAL A 41 3.40 3.20 4.61
CA VAL A 41 3.26 2.79 6.01
C VAL A 41 2.75 1.36 6.05
N ARG A 42 2.97 0.67 7.18
CA ARG A 42 2.27 -0.58 7.47
C ARG A 42 1.79 -0.64 8.91
N ASP A 43 0.79 -1.45 9.18
CA ASP A 43 0.41 -1.81 10.54
C ASP A 43 1.24 -3.00 11.06
N ILE A 44 0.76 -3.60 12.16
CA ILE A 44 1.44 -4.66 12.91
C ILE A 44 1.08 -6.08 12.46
N ARG A 45 0.40 -6.27 11.33
CA ARG A 45 0.00 -7.62 10.86
C ARG A 45 1.23 -8.49 10.62
N GLU A 46 1.15 -9.76 10.98
CA GLU A 46 2.25 -10.73 10.77
C GLU A 46 2.62 -10.89 9.30
N SER A 47 1.65 -10.81 8.39
CA SER A 47 1.87 -10.81 6.93
C SER A 47 2.43 -9.48 6.39
N GLY A 48 2.41 -8.41 7.20
CA GLY A 48 2.80 -7.06 6.81
C GLY A 48 4.24 -6.94 6.30
N PRO A 49 5.27 -7.48 6.97
CA PRO A 49 6.66 -7.40 6.51
C PRO A 49 6.89 -8.02 5.12
N GLU A 50 6.28 -9.18 4.83
CA GLU A 50 6.40 -9.83 3.52
C GLU A 50 5.76 -8.99 2.42
N TYR A 51 4.54 -8.49 2.66
CA TYR A 51 3.82 -7.68 1.68
C TYR A 51 4.48 -6.33 1.45
N HIS A 52 5.02 -5.72 2.50
CA HIS A 52 5.81 -4.50 2.42
C HIS A 52 7.05 -4.69 1.56
N ALA A 53 7.87 -5.70 1.84
CA ALA A 53 9.09 -5.95 1.05
C ALA A 53 8.78 -6.18 -0.44
N ALA A 54 7.74 -6.96 -0.74
CA ALA A 54 7.31 -7.22 -2.11
C ALA A 54 6.74 -5.96 -2.79
N PHE A 55 5.92 -5.19 -2.08
CA PHE A 55 5.34 -3.95 -2.58
C PHE A 55 6.40 -2.89 -2.91
N VAL A 56 7.35 -2.68 -2.00
CA VAL A 56 8.49 -1.76 -2.18
C VAL A 56 9.36 -2.20 -3.35
N LYS A 57 9.64 -3.50 -3.48
CA LYS A 57 10.34 -4.05 -4.66
C LYS A 57 9.61 -3.71 -5.97
N GLY A 58 8.28 -3.84 -5.99
CA GLY A 58 7.45 -3.47 -7.13
C GLY A 58 7.60 -2.00 -7.52
N LEU A 59 7.48 -1.10 -6.55
CA LEU A 59 7.66 0.34 -6.74
C LEU A 59 9.04 0.69 -7.32
N ILE A 60 10.12 0.20 -6.68
CA ILE A 60 11.50 0.47 -7.10
C ILE A 60 11.77 -0.09 -8.49
N SER A 61 11.25 -1.29 -8.81
CA SER A 61 11.41 -1.89 -10.14
C SER A 61 10.78 -1.08 -11.28
N ALA A 62 9.82 -0.22 -10.96
CA ALA A 62 9.17 0.71 -11.88
C ALA A 62 9.79 2.11 -11.89
N GLY A 63 10.85 2.34 -11.10
CA GLY A 63 11.58 3.62 -11.04
C GLY A 63 11.06 4.62 -10.02
N ALA A 64 10.14 4.25 -9.13
CA ALA A 64 9.67 5.13 -8.06
C ALA A 64 10.64 5.14 -6.87
N ASN A 65 10.83 6.33 -6.29
CA ASN A 65 11.46 6.52 -4.98
C ASN A 65 10.47 6.14 -3.87
N VAL A 66 10.96 5.53 -2.81
CA VAL A 66 10.13 5.09 -1.68
C VAL A 66 10.54 5.81 -0.41
N ILE A 67 9.58 6.48 0.22
CA ILE A 67 9.71 7.01 1.58
C ILE A 67 9.01 6.04 2.53
N ASP A 68 9.79 5.14 3.13
CA ASP A 68 9.28 4.17 4.09
C ASP A 68 9.16 4.80 5.48
N LEU A 69 7.91 4.92 5.95
CA LEU A 69 7.56 5.48 7.25
C LEU A 69 7.40 4.40 8.32
N GLY A 70 7.61 3.13 7.95
CA GLY A 70 7.65 1.99 8.86
C GLY A 70 6.30 1.59 9.44
N VAL A 71 6.33 1.08 10.67
CA VAL A 71 5.13 0.64 11.41
C VAL A 71 4.45 1.83 12.04
N THR A 72 3.29 2.22 11.51
CA THR A 72 2.54 3.39 12.00
C THR A 72 1.07 3.33 11.58
N THR A 73 0.32 4.39 11.84
CA THR A 73 -1.13 4.46 11.63
C THR A 73 -1.49 4.99 10.25
N THR A 74 -2.73 4.72 9.81
CA THR A 74 -3.29 5.37 8.61
C THR A 74 -3.34 6.90 8.75
N GLY A 75 -3.39 7.46 9.96
CA GLY A 75 -3.31 8.92 10.15
C GLY A 75 -1.98 9.50 9.69
N VAL A 76 -0.87 8.78 9.92
CA VAL A 76 0.46 9.19 9.43
C VAL A 76 0.54 9.08 7.92
N LEU A 77 -0.11 8.09 7.30
CA LEU A 77 -0.24 8.03 5.84
C LEU A 77 -0.91 9.29 5.29
N TYR A 78 -2.06 9.70 5.83
CA TYR A 78 -2.76 10.87 5.32
C TYR A 78 -1.99 12.16 5.57
N ARG A 79 -1.21 12.21 6.65
CA ARG A 79 -0.36 13.36 6.92
C ARG A 79 0.85 13.41 5.99
N SER A 80 1.40 12.27 5.57
CA SER A 80 2.53 12.23 4.65
C SER A 80 2.21 12.81 3.27
N THR A 81 0.96 12.71 2.80
CA THR A 81 0.53 13.33 1.53
C THR A 81 0.50 14.87 1.58
N VAL A 82 0.48 15.45 2.78
CA VAL A 82 0.48 16.91 3.00
C VAL A 82 1.87 17.41 3.33
N ASP A 83 2.61 16.67 4.16
CA ASP A 83 3.88 17.13 4.73
C ASP A 83 5.11 16.73 3.91
N LEU A 84 5.00 15.72 3.03
CA LEU A 84 6.11 15.23 2.22
C LEU A 84 5.83 15.44 0.72
N PRO A 85 6.89 15.59 -0.11
CA PRO A 85 6.75 15.69 -1.56
C PRO A 85 6.52 14.28 -2.16
N VAL A 86 5.30 13.77 -2.01
CA VAL A 86 4.91 12.44 -2.51
C VAL A 86 3.74 12.55 -3.49
N ASP A 87 3.78 11.73 -4.53
CA ASP A 87 2.71 11.64 -5.52
C ASP A 87 1.62 10.67 -5.06
N VAL A 88 2.04 9.61 -4.35
CA VAL A 88 1.14 8.55 -3.86
C VAL A 88 1.53 8.17 -2.44
N ALA A 89 0.54 7.80 -1.63
CA ALA A 89 0.75 7.22 -0.31
C ALA A 89 -0.02 5.91 -0.18
N VAL A 90 0.63 4.85 0.31
CA VAL A 90 0.01 3.55 0.54
C VAL A 90 0.17 3.07 1.98
N ALA A 91 -0.94 2.65 2.61
CA ALA A 91 -0.92 1.89 3.86
C ALA A 91 -1.20 0.41 3.61
N ILE A 92 -0.31 -0.44 4.10
CA ILE A 92 -0.49 -1.89 4.17
C ILE A 92 -1.15 -2.20 5.51
N THR A 93 -2.44 -2.48 5.51
CA THR A 93 -3.21 -2.67 6.74
C THR A 93 -4.52 -3.43 6.50
N ALA A 94 -4.89 -4.29 7.44
CA ALA A 94 -6.22 -4.89 7.50
C ALA A 94 -7.24 -4.10 8.34
N SER A 95 -6.87 -2.92 8.87
CA SER A 95 -7.74 -2.11 9.73
C SER A 95 -8.26 -2.97 10.89
N HIS A 96 -9.58 -3.12 11.01
CA HIS A 96 -10.25 -3.91 12.03
C HIS A 96 -10.64 -5.33 11.58
N ASN A 97 -10.29 -5.76 10.36
CA ASN A 97 -10.62 -7.11 9.91
C ASN A 97 -9.95 -8.17 10.80
N PRO A 98 -10.47 -9.42 10.84
CA PRO A 98 -9.84 -10.52 11.57
C PRO A 98 -8.34 -10.67 11.26
N PRO A 99 -7.51 -11.19 12.19
CA PRO A 99 -6.04 -11.19 12.10
C PRO A 99 -5.47 -11.73 10.80
N GLU A 100 -6.12 -12.74 10.21
CA GLU A 100 -5.74 -13.41 8.96
C GLU A 100 -5.87 -12.52 7.71
N TYR A 101 -6.57 -11.38 7.80
CA TYR A 101 -6.71 -10.44 6.70
C TYR A 101 -5.50 -9.50 6.59
N ASN A 102 -5.29 -9.00 5.38
CA ASN A 102 -4.49 -7.81 5.10
C ASN A 102 -5.16 -6.95 4.02
N GLY A 103 -4.53 -5.85 3.62
CA GLY A 103 -5.07 -4.94 2.62
C GLY A 103 -4.19 -3.74 2.31
N PHE A 104 -4.66 -2.91 1.39
CA PHE A 104 -3.97 -1.71 0.94
C PHE A 104 -4.96 -0.56 0.84
N LYS A 105 -4.65 0.56 1.49
CA LYS A 105 -5.31 1.86 1.27
C LYS A 105 -4.39 2.74 0.45
N ILE A 106 -4.91 3.46 -0.54
CA ILE A 106 -4.13 4.24 -1.50
C ILE A 106 -4.66 5.66 -1.56
N CYS A 107 -3.77 6.64 -1.55
CA CYS A 107 -4.05 8.05 -1.83
C CYS A 107 -3.19 8.51 -3.00
N GLU A 108 -3.80 9.20 -3.97
CA GLU A 108 -3.10 9.94 -5.03
C GLU A 108 -3.13 11.43 -4.66
N GLY A 109 -1.96 12.00 -4.38
CA GLY A 109 -1.84 13.24 -3.63
C GLY A 109 -2.63 13.15 -2.32
N THR A 110 -3.50 14.14 -2.06
CA THR A 110 -4.36 14.18 -0.87
C THR A 110 -5.71 13.46 -1.06
N MET A 111 -5.98 12.94 -2.25
CA MET A 111 -7.27 12.32 -2.58
C MET A 111 -7.22 10.80 -2.37
N PRO A 112 -8.27 10.20 -1.79
CA PRO A 112 -8.37 8.75 -1.71
C PRO A 112 -8.58 8.16 -3.11
N LEU A 113 -7.89 7.06 -3.41
CA LEU A 113 -8.10 6.30 -4.64
C LEU A 113 -9.09 5.17 -4.36
N GLY A 114 -10.36 5.41 -4.70
CA GLY A 114 -11.46 4.43 -4.68
C GLY A 114 -11.80 3.91 -6.08
N GLY A 115 -12.59 2.84 -6.13
CA GLY A 115 -13.13 2.25 -7.36
C GLY A 115 -14.53 2.74 -7.71
#